data_AF-A0A9E2P303-F1
#
_entry.id   AF-A0A9E2P303-F1
#
_cell.length_a   1.000
_cell.length_b   1.000
_cell.length_c   1.000
_cell.angle_alpha   90.00
_cell.angle_beta   90.00
_cell.angle_gamma   90.00
#
_symmetry.space_group_name_H-M   'P 1'
#
loop_
_entity.id
_entity.type
_entity.pdbx_description
1 polymer ?
#
loop_
_entity_poly.entity_id
_entity_poly.type
_entity_poly.pdbx_seq_one_letter_code
_entity_poly.pdbx_strand_id
1 'polypeptide(L)' 'MVKKFEIKEAILKSKSPSCGAGMVYDGGFKGALISGDGVTTALLKKAGVRCRDI' A
#
# COMPACT_ATOMS: atom_id res chain seq x y z
N MET A 1 4.87 10.72 10.76
CA MET A 1 5.96 10.84 9.77
C MET A 1 5.52 11.62 8.54
N VAL A 2 4.56 11.13 7.74
CA VAL A 2 4.08 11.80 6.52
C VAL A 2 3.75 13.28 6.71
N LYS A 3 2.88 13.61 7.66
CA LYS A 3 2.50 15.00 7.96
C LYS A 3 3.67 15.85 8.46
N LYS A 4 4.66 15.24 9.12
CA LYS A 4 5.81 15.92 9.70
C LYS A 4 6.81 16.38 8.64
N PHE A 5 6.91 15.65 7.53
CA PHE A 5 7.87 15.90 6.46
C PHE A 5 7.19 16.27 5.13
N GLU A 6 5.89 16.60 5.17
CA GLU A 6 5.10 16.98 3.98
C GLU A 6 5.26 16.02 2.79
N ILE A 7 5.33 14.72 3.10
CA ILE A 7 5.52 13.67 2.08
C ILE A 7 4.27 13.58 1.21
N LYS A 8 4.44 13.72 -0.11
CA LYS A 8 3.36 13.67 -1.10
C LYS A 8 3.28 12.34 -1.85
N GLU A 9 4.35 11.53 -1.81
CA GLU A 9 4.45 10.30 -2.57
C GLU A 9 5.21 9.21 -1.81
N ALA A 10 4.79 7.96 -1.97
CA ALA A 10 5.40 6.79 -1.36
C ALA A 10 5.59 5.68 -2.42
N ILE A 11 6.82 5.17 -2.51
CA ILE A 11 7.16 4.00 -3.31
C ILE A 11 7.09 2.76 -2.42
N LEU A 12 6.28 1.79 -2.81
CA LEU A 12 5.92 0.66 -1.97
C LEU A 12 6.15 -0.67 -2.69
N LYS A 13 6.39 -1.76 -1.95
CA LYS A 13 6.53 -3.07 -2.58
C LYS A 13 5.17 -3.60 -3.04
N SER A 14 5.02 -3.91 -4.33
CA SER A 14 3.78 -4.49 -4.87
C SER A 14 3.38 -5.79 -4.17
N LYS A 15 2.07 -6.07 -4.14
CA LYS A 15 1.46 -7.31 -3.63
C LYS A 15 1.58 -7.55 -2.12
N SER A 16 2.35 -6.74 -1.40
CA SER A 16 2.47 -6.85 0.05
C SER A 16 1.14 -6.56 0.74
N PRO A 17 0.69 -7.36 1.74
CA PRO A 17 -0.52 -7.06 2.52
C PRO A 17 -0.40 -5.77 3.35
N SER A 18 0.82 -5.21 3.48
CA SER A 18 1.04 -3.91 4.10
C SER A 18 1.21 -2.79 3.08
N CYS A 19 2.01 -3.03 2.04
CA CYS A 19 2.51 -1.97 1.15
C CYS A 19 1.93 -2.02 -0.28
N GLY A 20 1.23 -3.08 -0.67
CA GLY A 20 0.64 -3.18 -2.01
C GLY A 20 -0.38 -2.08 -2.26
N ALA A 21 -0.41 -1.54 -3.48
CA ALA A 21 -1.42 -0.61 -3.92
C ALA A 21 -2.26 -1.28 -5.02
N GLY A 22 -3.58 -1.33 -4.82
CA GLY A 22 -4.53 -1.94 -5.75
C GLY A 22 -4.57 -3.47 -5.75
N MET A 23 -3.46 -4.17 -5.51
CA MET A 23 -3.40 -5.63 -5.41
C MET A 23 -2.56 -6.08 -4.20
N VAL A 24 -3.08 -7.02 -3.42
CA VAL A 24 -2.40 -7.62 -2.26
C VAL A 24 -2.61 -9.13 -2.19
N TYR A 25 -1.70 -9.86 -1.55
CA TYR A 25 -1.92 -11.28 -1.26
C TYR A 25 -3.09 -11.47 -0.30
N ASP A 26 -3.89 -12.51 -0.55
CA ASP A 26 -5.10 -12.84 0.22
C ASP A 26 -4.82 -13.39 1.63
N GLY A 27 -3.56 -13.69 1.95
CA GLY A 27 -3.15 -14.28 3.23
C GLY A 27 -3.43 -15.77 3.36
N GLY A 28 -3.98 -16.41 2.32
CA GLY A 28 -4.30 -17.84 2.30
C GLY A 28 -3.10 -18.75 2.00
N PHE A 29 -1.90 -18.19 1.85
CA PHE A 29 -0.65 -18.89 1.46
C PHE A 29 -0.74 -19.65 0.12
N LYS A 30 -1.76 -19.35 -0.69
CA LYS A 30 -1.97 -19.92 -2.04
C LYS A 30 -1.38 -19.05 -3.16
N GLY A 31 -0.73 -17.94 -2.79
CA GLY A 31 -0.21 -16.95 -3.73
C GLY A 31 -1.32 -16.18 -4.49
N ALA A 32 -2.57 -16.28 -4.04
CA ALA A 32 -3.69 -15.59 -4.65
C ALA A 32 -3.62 -14.09 -4.36
N LEU A 33 -3.93 -13.28 -5.37
CA LEU A 33 -4.01 -11.83 -5.25
C LEU A 33 -5.48 -11.40 -5.25
N ILE A 34 -5.78 -10.43 -4.41
CA ILE A 34 -7.09 -9.79 -4.34
C ILE A 34 -6.93 -8.29 -4.61
N SER A 35 -7.98 -7.70 -5.16
CA SER A 35 -8.07 -6.25 -5.31
C SER A 35 -8.19 -5.62 -3.92
N GLY A 36 -7.29 -4.69 -3.62
CA GLY A 36 -7.22 -4.05 -2.32
C GLY A 36 -5.90 -3.33 -2.10
N ASP A 37 -5.89 -2.45 -1.11
CA ASP A 37 -4.69 -1.78 -0.64
C ASP A 37 -4.17 -2.46 0.63
N GLY A 38 -2.85 -2.54 0.76
CA GLY A 38 -2.22 -2.96 1.99
C GLY A 38 -2.50 -1.97 3.13
N VAL A 39 -2.40 -2.42 4.38
CA VAL A 39 -2.77 -1.60 5.55
C VAL A 39 -2.03 -0.26 5.61
N THR A 40 -0.74 -0.24 5.23
CA THR A 40 0.06 0.99 5.19
C THR A 40 -0.39 1.88 4.03
N THR A 41 -0.59 1.31 2.84
CA THR A 41 -1.07 2.04 1.66
C THR A 41 -2.43 2.69 1.91
N ALA A 42 -3.36 1.98 2.55
CA ALA A 42 -4.68 2.50 2.87
C ALA A 42 -4.58 3.72 3.81
N LEU A 43 -3.70 3.69 4.81
CA LEU A 43 -3.48 4.82 5.71
C LEU A 43 -2.80 6.00 5.00
N LEU A 44 -1.81 5.73 4.15
CA LEU A 44 -1.13 6.75 3.36
C LEU A 44 -2.07 7.47 2.38
N LYS A 45 -2.91 6.71 1.66
CA LYS A 45 -3.94 7.27 0.77
C LYS A 45 -4.94 8.13 1.53
N LYS A 46 -5.42 7.67 2.69
CA LYS A 46 -6.29 8.48 3.59
C LYS A 46 -5.62 9.77 4.06
N ALA A 47 -4.31 9.79 4.16
CA ALA A 47 -3.53 10.98 4.50
C ALA A 47 -3.22 11.89 3.30
N GLY A 48 -3.71 11.58 2.09
CA GLY A 48 -3.48 12.38 0.88
C GLY A 48 -2.16 12.09 0.17
N VAL A 49 -1.49 10.98 0.49
CA VAL A 49 -0.22 10.58 -0.14
C VAL A 49 -0.50 9.73 -1.37
N ARG A 50 0.15 10.06 -2.50
CA ARG A 50 0.15 9.20 -3.68
C ARG A 50 0.99 7.96 -3.41
N CYS A 51 0.41 6.78 -3.60
CA CYS A 51 1.11 5.52 -3.42
C CYS A 51 1.33 4.86 -4.78
N ARG A 52 2.59 4.53 -5.10
CA ARG A 52 2.97 3.81 -6.31
C ARG A 52 3.76 2.57 -5.90
N ASP A 53 3.39 1.43 -6.47
CA ASP A 53 4.06 0.16 -6.17
C ASP A 53 5.12 -0.22 -7.23
N ILE A 54 6.15 -0.94 -6.78
CA ILE A 54 7.27 -1.51 -7.57
C ILE A 54 7.49 -3.00 -7.30
#